data_AF-A0A9P6XQE4-F1
#
_entry.id   AF-A0A9P6XQE4-F1
#
_cell.length_a   1.000
_cell.length_b   1.000
_cell.length_c   1.000
_cell.angle_alpha   90.00
_cell.angle_beta   90.00
_cell.angle_gamma   90.00
#
_symmetry.space_group_name_H-M   'P 1'
#
loop_
_entity.id
_entity.type
_entity.pdbx_description
1 polymer ?
#
loop_
_entity_poly.entity_id
_entity_poly.type
_entity_poly.pdbx_seq_one_letter_code
_entity_poly.pdbx_strand_id
1 'polypeptide(L)'
;MDQLESLRNEASHIANCIKYLLEVQTYCDPPKIETTQQSINQSSNRFDHFIPNDLPTWQWVGNVWRTDVEVHDSVEDLLDTFALIVSSNGLAIDQHWMRLVPIKMNRDQRSWFNEVLKGRSLNWDEARSIIINTYATQDVAQTLNSIDQLLTIKMQQNESIEAFTDRFQRIRRAAKWQDDIRTAALFKRALPLALYKEVCLPRLVL
;
A
#
# COMPACT_ATOMS: atom_id res chain seq x y z
N MET A 1 22.76 -25.34 58.07
CA MET A 1 22.51 -26.45 57.13
C MET A 1 21.66 -26.00 55.96
N ASP A 2 20.67 -25.14 56.16
CA ASP A 2 19.69 -24.73 55.14
C ASP A 2 20.26 -24.04 53.88
N GLN A 3 21.33 -23.25 54.02
CA GLN A 3 21.96 -22.60 52.86
C GLN A 3 22.66 -23.59 51.92
N LEU A 4 23.22 -24.67 52.47
CA LEU A 4 23.90 -25.71 51.68
C LEU A 4 22.89 -26.56 50.92
N GLU A 5 21.73 -26.83 51.54
CA GLU A 5 20.60 -27.53 50.93
C GLU A 5 19.97 -26.69 49.80
N SER A 6 19.82 -25.38 50.02
CA SER A 6 19.33 -24.43 49.00
C SER A 6 20.25 -24.40 47.78
N LEU A 7 21.57 -24.28 48.00
CA LEU A 7 22.56 -24.29 46.92
C LEU A 7 22.56 -25.63 46.16
N ARG A 8 22.36 -26.76 46.86
CA ARG A 8 22.27 -28.08 46.22
C ARG A 8 21.03 -28.20 45.32
N ASN A 9 19.90 -27.65 45.77
CA ASN A 9 18.66 -27.67 45.00
C ASN A 9 18.75 -26.76 43.76
N GLU A 10 19.37 -25.59 43.90
CA GLU A 10 19.60 -24.66 42.79
C GLU A 10 20.57 -25.24 41.76
N ALA A 11 21.67 -25.86 42.21
CA ALA A 11 22.60 -26.57 41.33
C ALA A 11 21.92 -27.73 40.58
N SER A 12 21.01 -28.45 41.24
CA SER A 12 20.25 -29.54 40.61
C SER A 12 19.25 -29.01 39.57
N HIS A 13 18.62 -27.87 39.84
CA HIS A 13 17.72 -27.22 38.90
C HIS A 13 18.47 -26.72 37.65
N ILE A 14 19.62 -26.07 37.84
CA ILE A 14 20.48 -25.62 36.74
C ILE A 14 20.97 -26.80 35.90
N ALA A 15 21.39 -27.91 36.53
CA ALA A 15 21.82 -29.11 35.82
C ALA A 15 20.70 -29.72 34.96
N ASN A 16 19.46 -29.73 35.47
CA ASN A 16 18.30 -30.21 34.71
C ASN A 16 17.94 -29.27 33.55
N CYS A 17 18.03 -27.95 33.74
CA CYS A 17 17.83 -26.97 32.67
C CYS A 17 18.90 -27.12 31.57
N ILE A 18 20.17 -27.30 31.94
CA ILE A 18 21.25 -27.55 30.98
C ILE A 18 21.02 -28.87 30.23
N LYS A 19 20.61 -29.93 30.93
CA LYS A 19 20.28 -31.21 30.30
C LYS A 19 19.14 -31.07 29.28
N TYR A 20 18.06 -30.37 29.64
CA TYR A 20 16.96 -30.09 28.74
C TYR A 20 17.41 -29.27 27.52
N LEU A 21 18.20 -28.23 27.73
CA LEU A 21 18.74 -27.41 26.63
C LEU A 21 19.67 -28.21 25.71
N LEU A 22 20.49 -29.12 26.25
CA LEU A 22 21.32 -30.02 25.44
C LEU A 22 20.47 -31.06 24.68
N GLU A 23 19.41 -31.59 25.28
CA GLU A 23 18.46 -32.48 24.59
C GLU A 23 17.72 -31.76 23.46
N VAL A 24 17.35 -30.49 23.65
CA VAL A 24 16.78 -29.65 22.58
C VAL A 24 17.83 -29.33 21.51
N GLN A 25 19.10 -29.13 21.89
CA GLN A 25 20.21 -28.91 20.96
C GLN A 25 20.45 -30.16 20.07
N THR A 26 20.33 -31.37 20.62
CA THR A 26 20.43 -32.63 19.84
C THR A 26 19.29 -32.83 18.84
N TYR A 27 18.21 -32.04 18.93
CA TYR A 27 17.13 -31.99 17.94
C TYR A 27 17.34 -30.89 16.88
N CYS A 28 18.33 -30.02 17.07
CA CYS A 28 18.63 -28.84 16.24
C CYS A 28 20.05 -28.82 15.63
N ASP A 29 20.82 -29.90 15.73
CA ASP A 29 22.06 -30.05 14.97
C ASP A 29 21.77 -30.52 13.53
N PRO A 30 22.17 -29.77 12.48
CA PRO A 30 22.06 -30.23 11.10
C PRO A 30 23.00 -31.41 10.84
N PRO A 31 22.65 -32.39 9.98
CA PRO A 31 23.47 -33.57 9.78
C PRO A 31 24.82 -33.23 9.13
N LYS A 32 25.88 -33.86 9.64
CA LYS A 32 27.23 -33.86 9.05
C LYS A 32 27.17 -34.49 7.65
N ILE A 33 27.64 -33.76 6.64
CA ILE A 33 27.85 -34.28 5.29
C ILE A 33 29.08 -35.18 5.32
N GLU A 34 28.85 -36.48 5.49
CA GLU A 34 29.77 -37.50 5.01
C GLU A 34 29.34 -37.86 3.60
N THR A 35 30.29 -37.82 2.66
CA THR A 35 30.08 -38.13 1.24
C THR A 35 29.77 -39.62 1.08
N THR A 36 28.51 -39.97 1.31
CA THR A 36 27.91 -41.23 0.89
C THR A 36 26.62 -40.87 0.16
N GLN A 37 26.50 -41.32 -1.08
CA GLN A 37 25.39 -41.05 -1.99
C GLN A 37 24.06 -41.52 -1.37
N GLN A 38 23.36 -40.65 -0.64
CA GLN A 38 21.99 -40.86 -0.22
C GLN A 38 21.21 -39.55 -0.35
N SER A 39 20.25 -39.58 -1.26
CA SER A 39 19.31 -38.53 -1.63
C SER A 39 18.47 -38.12 -0.42
N ILE A 40 18.80 -36.99 0.20
CA ILE A 40 17.97 -36.37 1.24
C ILE A 40 17.08 -35.33 0.55
N ASN A 41 15.80 -35.68 0.42
CA ASN A 41 14.75 -34.77 0.00
C ASN A 41 14.59 -33.64 1.02
N GLN A 42 15.28 -32.52 0.82
CA GLN A 42 14.77 -31.24 1.27
C GLN A 42 13.52 -30.96 0.46
N SER A 43 12.35 -31.33 0.98
CA SER A 43 11.10 -30.81 0.45
C SER A 43 11.02 -29.34 0.84
N SER A 44 11.78 -28.47 0.16
CA SER A 44 11.43 -27.06 0.06
C SER A 44 9.97 -27.04 -0.31
N ASN A 45 9.13 -26.48 0.57
CA ASN A 45 7.72 -26.43 0.30
C ASN A 45 7.59 -25.57 -0.96
N ARG A 46 7.17 -26.15 -2.08
CA ARG A 46 7.12 -25.45 -3.39
C ARG A 46 6.42 -24.09 -3.32
N PHE A 47 5.56 -23.94 -2.32
CA PHE A 47 4.79 -22.75 -1.98
C PHE A 47 5.62 -21.58 -1.43
N ASP A 48 6.81 -21.81 -0.88
CA ASP A 48 7.67 -20.75 -0.31
C ASP A 48 8.17 -19.78 -1.37
N HIS A 49 8.37 -20.27 -2.58
CA HIS A 49 8.81 -19.49 -3.74
C HIS A 49 7.73 -19.31 -4.81
N PHE A 50 6.57 -19.94 -4.63
CA PHE A 50 5.47 -19.85 -5.59
C PHE A 50 4.89 -18.44 -5.62
N ILE A 51 4.77 -17.85 -6.81
CA ILE A 51 4.16 -16.54 -7.02
C ILE A 51 2.95 -16.76 -7.94
N PRO A 52 1.71 -16.46 -7.49
CA PRO A 52 0.55 -16.52 -8.37
C PRO A 52 0.73 -15.55 -9.56
N ASN A 53 0.42 -16.01 -10.77
CA ASN A 53 0.61 -15.21 -11.99
C ASN A 53 -0.41 -14.07 -12.11
N ASP A 54 -1.57 -14.29 -11.52
CA ASP A 54 -2.80 -13.49 -11.55
C ASP A 54 -2.86 -12.42 -10.45
N LEU A 55 -1.79 -12.21 -9.68
CA LEU A 55 -1.77 -11.16 -8.65
C LEU A 55 -2.18 -9.79 -9.21
N PRO A 56 -3.09 -9.08 -8.53
CA PRO A 56 -3.64 -7.82 -9.03
C PRO A 56 -2.54 -6.75 -9.06
N THR A 57 -2.61 -5.90 -10.09
CA THR A 57 -1.77 -4.69 -10.12
C THR A 57 -2.27 -3.74 -9.05
N TRP A 58 -1.36 -3.14 -8.26
CA TRP A 58 -1.69 -2.21 -7.18
C TRP A 58 -2.19 -0.87 -7.73
N GLN A 59 -3.44 -0.87 -8.20
CA GLN A 59 -4.12 0.30 -8.74
C GLN A 59 -5.63 0.20 -8.52
N TRP A 60 -6.23 1.35 -8.23
CA TRP A 60 -7.66 1.52 -8.01
C TRP A 60 -8.08 2.90 -8.52
N VAL A 61 -9.38 3.18 -8.51
CA VAL A 61 -9.90 4.49 -8.92
C VAL A 61 -9.24 5.60 -8.10
N GLY A 62 -8.54 6.51 -8.78
CA GLY A 62 -7.77 7.60 -8.15
C GLY A 62 -6.27 7.31 -7.94
N ASN A 63 -5.82 6.07 -8.17
CA ASN A 63 -4.41 5.68 -8.09
C ASN A 63 -4.01 4.74 -9.25
N VAL A 64 -4.09 5.25 -10.48
CA VAL A 64 -3.83 4.48 -11.71
C VAL A 64 -2.49 4.86 -12.31
N TRP A 65 -1.69 3.86 -12.69
CA TRP A 65 -0.37 4.06 -13.30
C TRP A 65 -0.12 3.17 -14.53
N ARG A 66 -0.96 2.15 -14.75
CA ARG A 66 -1.01 1.35 -15.99
C ARG A 66 -2.40 1.47 -16.60
N THR A 67 -2.44 1.68 -17.92
CA THR A 67 -3.68 1.84 -18.69
C THR A 67 -4.18 0.53 -19.30
N ASP A 68 -3.35 -0.51 -19.32
CA ASP A 68 -3.57 -1.81 -19.95
C ASP A 68 -4.04 -2.90 -18.98
N VAL A 69 -4.19 -2.57 -17.69
CA VAL A 69 -4.55 -3.52 -16.63
C VAL A 69 -5.82 -3.06 -15.93
N GLU A 70 -6.57 -4.02 -15.39
CA GLU A 70 -7.76 -3.80 -14.57
C GLU A 70 -7.51 -2.77 -13.45
N VAL A 71 -8.51 -1.91 -13.23
CA VAL A 71 -8.52 -0.89 -12.17
C VAL A 71 -9.63 -1.27 -11.20
N HIS A 72 -9.27 -1.52 -9.94
CA HIS A 72 -10.23 -1.85 -8.90
C HIS A 72 -11.03 -0.61 -8.47
N ASP A 73 -12.27 -0.81 -7.98
CA ASP A 73 -13.13 0.28 -7.53
C ASP A 73 -12.55 0.99 -6.29
N SER A 74 -11.91 0.24 -5.39
CA SER A 74 -11.29 0.76 -4.16
C SER A 74 -10.01 0.01 -3.78
N VAL A 75 -9.29 0.51 -2.77
CA VAL A 75 -8.13 -0.20 -2.20
C VAL A 75 -8.58 -1.46 -1.46
N GLU A 76 -9.78 -1.45 -0.87
CA GLU A 76 -10.39 -2.59 -0.19
C GLU A 76 -10.68 -3.73 -1.18
N ASP A 77 -11.32 -3.43 -2.31
CA ASP A 77 -11.65 -4.42 -3.35
C ASP A 77 -10.38 -5.07 -3.93
N LEU A 78 -9.32 -4.28 -4.08
CA LEU A 78 -8.01 -4.77 -4.49
C LEU A 78 -7.43 -5.77 -3.47
N LEU A 79 -7.51 -5.43 -2.18
CA LEU A 79 -6.95 -6.26 -1.10
C LEU A 79 -7.76 -7.55 -0.90
N ASP A 80 -9.09 -7.49 -1.10
CA ASP A 80 -9.96 -8.67 -1.08
C ASP A 80 -9.65 -9.59 -2.27
N THR A 81 -9.47 -9.03 -3.48
CA THR A 81 -9.06 -9.79 -4.66
C THR A 81 -7.70 -10.45 -4.46
N PHE A 82 -6.73 -9.71 -3.91
CA PHE A 82 -5.41 -10.24 -3.56
C PHE A 82 -5.53 -11.40 -2.56
N ALA A 83 -6.28 -11.23 -1.48
CA ALA A 83 -6.43 -12.25 -0.45
C ALA A 83 -7.11 -13.52 -0.98
N LEU A 84 -8.10 -13.35 -1.86
CA LEU A 84 -8.77 -14.45 -2.55
C LEU A 84 -7.80 -15.25 -3.43
N ILE A 85 -6.99 -14.58 -4.24
CA ILE A 85 -6.00 -15.24 -5.12
C ILE A 85 -4.97 -16.00 -4.29
N VAL A 86 -4.42 -15.38 -3.24
CA VAL A 86 -3.43 -16.03 -2.37
C VAL A 86 -4.03 -17.29 -1.73
N SER A 87 -5.22 -17.18 -1.15
CA SER A 87 -5.89 -18.30 -0.48
C SER A 87 -6.27 -19.41 -1.46
N SER A 88 -6.76 -19.05 -2.66
CA SER A 88 -7.14 -20.02 -3.71
C SER A 88 -5.96 -20.81 -4.26
N ASN A 89 -4.75 -20.25 -4.18
CA ASN A 89 -3.51 -20.93 -4.53
C ASN A 89 -2.92 -21.78 -3.37
N GLY A 90 -3.65 -21.92 -2.26
CA GLY A 90 -3.22 -22.71 -1.09
C GLY A 90 -2.12 -22.06 -0.27
N LEU A 91 -1.92 -20.75 -0.41
CA LEU A 91 -0.91 -19.99 0.33
C LEU A 91 -1.52 -19.43 1.62
N ALA A 92 -0.84 -19.66 2.75
CA ALA A 92 -1.18 -18.99 4.00
C ALA A 92 -0.86 -17.50 3.91
N ILE A 93 -1.90 -16.65 3.92
CA ILE A 93 -1.74 -15.22 3.65
C ILE A 93 -0.81 -14.53 4.65
N ASP A 94 -0.92 -14.86 5.94
CA ASP A 94 -0.05 -14.33 7.00
C ASP A 94 1.44 -14.63 6.78
N GLN A 95 1.75 -15.75 6.11
CA GLN A 95 3.13 -16.17 5.84
C GLN A 95 3.69 -15.56 4.55
N HIS A 96 2.82 -15.19 3.61
CA HIS A 96 3.25 -14.86 2.24
C HIS A 96 2.89 -13.44 1.78
N TRP A 97 2.03 -12.70 2.48
CA TRP A 97 1.64 -11.36 2.04
C TRP A 97 2.86 -10.44 1.86
N MET A 98 3.83 -10.51 2.77
CA MET A 98 4.98 -9.59 2.79
C MET A 98 5.88 -9.73 1.56
N ARG A 99 5.97 -10.93 0.97
CA ARG A 99 6.74 -11.16 -0.28
C ARG A 99 5.91 -10.90 -1.53
N LEU A 100 4.59 -11.09 -1.48
CA LEU A 100 3.72 -11.05 -2.65
C LEU A 100 3.21 -9.64 -2.97
N VAL A 101 2.85 -8.88 -1.94
CA VAL A 101 2.36 -7.51 -2.06
C VAL A 101 3.25 -6.61 -2.94
N PRO A 102 4.58 -6.50 -2.70
CA PRO A 102 5.41 -5.54 -3.43
C PRO A 102 5.65 -5.90 -4.91
N ILE A 103 5.31 -7.11 -5.36
CA ILE A 103 5.59 -7.59 -6.73
C ILE A 103 4.88 -6.73 -7.78
N LYS A 104 3.66 -6.31 -7.47
CA LYS A 104 2.76 -5.63 -8.41
C LYS A 104 2.57 -4.13 -8.11
N MET A 105 3.43 -3.57 -7.26
CA MET A 105 3.47 -2.15 -6.89
C MET A 105 4.37 -1.33 -7.83
N ASN A 106 4.05 -0.04 -7.98
CA ASN A 106 4.92 0.94 -8.63
C ASN A 106 6.13 1.32 -7.73
N ARG A 107 6.96 2.28 -8.16
CA ARG A 107 8.18 2.65 -7.40
C ARG A 107 7.84 3.28 -6.04
N ASP A 108 6.92 4.23 -6.01
CA ASP A 108 6.62 5.01 -4.80
C ASP A 108 5.87 4.16 -3.77
N GLN A 109 4.91 3.34 -4.23
CA GLN A 109 4.22 2.34 -3.41
C GLN A 109 5.22 1.35 -2.78
N ARG A 110 6.24 0.90 -3.52
CA ARG A 110 7.30 0.03 -2.99
C ARG A 110 8.20 0.72 -1.98
N SER A 111 8.52 2.00 -2.17
CA SER A 111 9.28 2.78 -1.18
C SER A 111 8.50 2.83 0.13
N TRP A 112 7.24 3.25 0.06
CA TRP A 112 6.34 3.29 1.21
C TRP A 112 6.20 1.92 1.89
N PHE A 113 6.02 0.85 1.13
CA PHE A 113 5.93 -0.52 1.67
C PHE A 113 7.19 -0.90 2.48
N ASN A 114 8.37 -0.61 1.93
CA ASN A 114 9.64 -0.92 2.59
C ASN A 114 9.85 -0.10 3.86
N GLU A 115 9.37 1.14 3.90
CA GLU A 115 9.49 2.03 5.06
C GLU A 115 8.48 1.70 6.16
N VAL A 116 7.24 1.35 5.78
CA VAL A 116 6.11 1.25 6.71
C VAL A 116 5.78 -0.18 7.11
N LEU A 117 5.94 -1.17 6.22
CA LEU A 117 5.45 -2.53 6.47
C LEU A 117 6.59 -3.55 6.59
N LYS A 118 7.66 -3.41 5.81
CA LYS A 118 8.72 -4.41 5.76
C LYS A 118 9.46 -4.55 7.10
N GLY A 119 9.71 -5.80 7.49
CA GLY A 119 10.41 -6.13 8.74
C GLY A 119 9.58 -6.02 10.00
N ARG A 120 8.29 -5.66 9.89
CA ARG A 120 7.35 -5.71 11.02
C ARG A 120 6.70 -7.08 11.11
N SER A 121 6.54 -7.57 12.34
CA SER A 121 5.82 -8.82 12.63
C SER A 121 4.32 -8.57 12.66
N LEU A 122 3.71 -8.36 11.49
CA LEU A 122 2.27 -8.11 11.32
C LEU A 122 1.58 -9.32 10.69
N ASN A 123 0.38 -9.63 11.17
CA ASN A 123 -0.54 -10.49 10.43
C ASN A 123 -1.17 -9.71 9.25
N TRP A 124 -1.88 -10.43 8.39
CA TRP A 124 -2.50 -9.84 7.21
C TRP A 124 -3.54 -8.78 7.55
N ASP A 125 -4.39 -8.99 8.56
CA ASP A 125 -5.45 -8.04 8.91
C ASP A 125 -4.88 -6.73 9.45
N GLU A 126 -3.80 -6.78 10.22
CA GLU A 126 -3.05 -5.60 10.68
C GLU A 126 -2.41 -4.86 9.50
N ALA A 127 -1.73 -5.58 8.61
CA ALA A 127 -1.14 -5.00 7.40
C ALA A 127 -2.21 -4.36 6.51
N ARG A 128 -3.31 -5.07 6.25
CA ARG A 128 -4.49 -4.61 5.49
C ARG A 128 -5.03 -3.31 6.08
N SER A 129 -5.22 -3.26 7.39
CA SER A 129 -5.71 -2.07 8.09
C SER A 129 -4.78 -0.87 7.91
N ILE A 130 -3.45 -1.07 7.99
CA ILE A 130 -2.47 0.00 7.76
C ILE A 130 -2.52 0.49 6.31
N ILE A 131 -2.62 -0.43 5.34
CA ILE A 131 -2.72 -0.11 3.91
C ILE A 131 -3.95 0.76 3.65
N ILE A 132 -5.13 0.31 4.08
CA ILE A 132 -6.39 1.02 3.89
C ILE A 132 -6.31 2.41 4.53
N ASN A 133 -5.93 2.51 5.80
CA ASN A 133 -5.88 3.78 6.50
C ASN A 133 -4.90 4.77 5.87
N THR A 134 -3.76 4.28 5.36
CA THR A 134 -2.79 5.15 4.69
C THR A 134 -3.37 5.73 3.42
N TYR A 135 -3.92 4.90 2.54
CA TYR A 135 -4.41 5.36 1.25
C TYR A 135 -5.72 6.14 1.37
N ALA A 136 -6.58 5.82 2.34
CA ALA A 136 -7.75 6.64 2.68
C ALA A 136 -7.33 8.03 3.17
N THR A 137 -6.33 8.11 4.06
CA THR A 137 -5.81 9.41 4.54
C THR A 137 -5.16 10.21 3.41
N GLN A 138 -4.42 9.55 2.52
CA GLN A 138 -3.82 10.21 1.35
C GLN A 138 -4.90 10.73 0.39
N ASP A 139 -5.96 9.97 0.10
CA ASP A 139 -7.07 10.42 -0.74
C ASP A 139 -7.75 11.67 -0.16
N VAL A 140 -8.02 11.69 1.16
CA VAL A 140 -8.59 12.86 1.83
C VAL A 140 -7.64 14.06 1.77
N ALA A 141 -6.35 13.88 2.08
CA ALA A 141 -5.37 14.96 2.05
C ALA A 141 -5.17 15.54 0.64
N GLN A 142 -5.10 14.69 -0.38
CA GLN A 142 -5.00 15.09 -1.79
C GLN A 142 -6.27 15.80 -2.28
N THR A 143 -7.44 15.31 -1.87
CA THR A 143 -8.72 15.94 -2.18
C THR A 143 -8.80 17.33 -1.54
N LEU A 144 -8.44 17.47 -0.25
CA LEU A 144 -8.41 18.77 0.44
C LEU A 144 -7.42 19.75 -0.21
N ASN A 145 -6.22 19.30 -0.54
CA ASN A 145 -5.24 20.13 -1.24
C ASN A 145 -5.77 20.59 -2.62
N SER A 146 -6.42 19.69 -3.36
CA SER A 146 -7.04 20.02 -4.64
C SER A 146 -8.22 20.98 -4.49
N ILE A 147 -9.00 20.89 -3.41
CA ILE A 147 -10.04 21.87 -3.05
C ILE A 147 -9.40 23.24 -2.79
N ASP A 148 -8.35 23.32 -1.99
CA ASP A 148 -7.66 24.58 -1.70
C ASP A 148 -7.09 25.21 -2.99
N GLN A 149 -6.50 24.40 -3.87
CA GLN A 149 -6.06 24.84 -5.19
C GLN A 149 -7.22 25.36 -6.04
N LEU A 150 -8.37 24.66 -6.04
CA LEU A 150 -9.55 25.07 -6.81
C LEU A 150 -10.13 26.39 -6.30
N LEU A 151 -10.16 26.60 -4.98
CA LEU A 151 -10.69 27.81 -4.36
C LEU A 151 -9.79 29.04 -4.56
N THR A 152 -8.49 28.81 -4.79
CA THR A 152 -7.47 29.85 -4.98
C THR A 152 -7.04 30.04 -6.43
N ILE A 153 -7.53 29.20 -7.36
CA ILE A 153 -7.10 29.22 -8.75
C ILE A 153 -7.36 30.58 -9.42
N LYS A 154 -6.39 31.03 -10.21
CA LYS A 154 -6.44 32.22 -11.06
C LYS A 154 -5.81 31.91 -12.41
N MET A 155 -6.37 32.51 -13.47
CA MET A 155 -5.78 32.49 -14.80
C MET A 155 -4.51 33.35 -14.79
N GLN A 156 -3.42 32.80 -15.33
CA GLN A 156 -2.16 33.54 -15.42
C GLN A 156 -2.17 34.52 -16.59
N GLN A 157 -1.37 35.59 -16.51
CA GLN A 157 -1.38 36.68 -17.50
C GLN A 157 -0.97 36.24 -18.92
N ASN A 158 -0.17 35.17 -19.03
CA ASN A 158 0.33 34.62 -20.30
C ASN A 158 -0.27 33.23 -20.62
N GLU A 159 -1.32 32.83 -19.92
CA GLU A 159 -2.01 31.55 -20.16
C GLU A 159 -3.19 31.78 -21.11
N SER A 160 -3.40 30.88 -22.07
CA SER A 160 -4.60 30.93 -22.92
C SER A 160 -5.84 30.50 -22.13
N ILE A 161 -7.03 30.93 -22.58
CA ILE A 161 -8.29 30.52 -21.93
C ILE A 161 -8.47 29.00 -21.98
N GLU A 162 -8.07 28.35 -23.08
CA GLU A 162 -8.11 26.90 -23.25
C GLU A 162 -7.19 26.19 -22.24
N ALA A 163 -5.93 26.62 -22.13
CA ALA A 163 -4.98 26.05 -21.18
C ALA A 163 -5.43 26.24 -19.72
N PHE A 164 -5.99 27.42 -19.41
CA PHE A 164 -6.60 27.68 -18.11
C PHE A 164 -7.80 26.77 -17.84
N THR A 165 -8.67 26.58 -18.83
CA THR A 165 -9.86 25.72 -18.72
C THR A 165 -9.45 24.27 -18.45
N ASP A 166 -8.46 23.75 -19.18
CA ASP A 166 -7.93 22.41 -18.97
C ASP A 166 -7.32 22.25 -17.58
N ARG A 167 -6.56 23.23 -17.10
CA ARG A 167 -5.98 23.24 -15.76
C ARG A 167 -7.06 23.28 -14.68
N PHE A 168 -8.06 24.15 -14.84
CA PHE A 168 -9.20 24.26 -13.94
C PHE A 168 -9.99 22.95 -13.86
N GLN A 169 -10.32 22.34 -15.00
CA GLN A 169 -11.07 21.08 -15.06
C GLN A 169 -10.27 19.89 -14.50
N ARG A 170 -8.93 19.92 -14.62
CA ARG A 170 -8.07 18.92 -13.99
C ARG A 170 -8.11 19.02 -12.46
N ILE A 171 -7.94 20.22 -11.91
CA ILE A 171 -7.98 20.46 -10.47
C ILE A 171 -9.38 20.18 -9.90
N ARG A 172 -10.45 20.58 -10.60
CA ARG A 172 -11.84 20.28 -10.22
C ARG A 172 -12.08 18.78 -10.07
N ARG A 173 -11.63 17.99 -11.05
CA ARG A 173 -11.75 16.51 -11.02
C ARG A 173 -10.95 15.91 -9.86
N ALA A 174 -9.73 16.36 -9.63
CA ALA A 174 -8.90 15.92 -8.50
C ALA A 174 -9.52 16.29 -7.14
N ALA A 175 -10.21 17.43 -7.05
CA ALA A 175 -10.96 17.87 -5.88
C ALA A 175 -12.30 17.14 -5.69
N LYS A 176 -12.67 16.21 -6.59
CA LYS A 176 -13.99 15.55 -6.64
C LYS A 176 -15.15 16.58 -6.60
N TRP A 177 -14.92 17.78 -7.14
CA TRP A 177 -15.85 18.91 -7.06
C TRP A 177 -16.88 18.84 -8.20
N GLN A 178 -18.16 18.97 -7.87
CA GLN A 178 -19.27 18.79 -8.81
C GLN A 178 -19.33 19.88 -9.89
N ASP A 179 -19.71 19.51 -11.10
CA ASP A 179 -19.87 20.49 -12.20
C ASP A 179 -21.24 21.18 -12.12
N ASP A 180 -21.36 22.12 -11.19
CA ASP A 180 -22.61 22.82 -10.89
C ASP A 180 -22.45 24.35 -11.03
N ILE A 181 -23.49 25.08 -10.65
CA ILE A 181 -23.50 26.54 -10.71
C ILE A 181 -22.39 27.19 -9.86
N ARG A 182 -21.90 26.50 -8.80
CA ARG A 182 -20.81 26.99 -7.94
C ARG A 182 -19.48 26.89 -8.69
N THR A 183 -19.30 25.84 -9.48
CA THR A 183 -18.15 25.68 -10.39
C THR A 183 -18.10 26.79 -11.43
N ALA A 184 -19.24 27.14 -12.04
CA ALA A 184 -19.31 28.26 -12.98
C ALA A 184 -18.96 29.60 -12.31
N ALA A 185 -19.43 29.83 -11.07
CA ALA A 185 -19.09 31.02 -10.30
C ALA A 185 -17.59 31.09 -9.94
N LEU A 186 -16.98 29.96 -9.55
CA LEU A 186 -15.55 29.85 -9.28
C LEU A 186 -14.72 30.14 -10.53
N PHE A 187 -15.08 29.52 -11.66
CA PHE A 187 -14.41 29.75 -12.95
C PHE A 187 -14.46 31.23 -13.34
N LYS A 188 -15.64 31.85 -13.26
CA LYS A 188 -15.82 33.28 -13.55
C LYS A 188 -14.98 34.18 -12.62
N ARG A 189 -14.87 33.85 -11.33
CA ARG A 189 -14.05 34.59 -10.36
C ARG A 189 -12.54 34.39 -10.59
N ALA A 190 -12.15 33.33 -11.27
CA ALA A 190 -10.75 33.01 -11.55
C ALA A 190 -10.21 33.71 -12.81
N LEU A 191 -11.10 34.20 -13.68
CA LEU A 191 -10.73 34.96 -14.87
C LEU A 191 -10.27 36.40 -14.54
N PRO A 192 -9.37 37.00 -15.33
CA PRO A 192 -9.00 38.40 -15.22
C PRO A 192 -10.20 39.30 -15.57
N LEU A 193 -10.29 40.48 -14.93
CA LEU A 193 -11.36 41.45 -15.18
C LEU A 193 -11.51 41.87 -16.65
N ALA A 194 -10.44 41.80 -17.44
CA ALA A 194 -10.48 42.08 -18.87
C ALA A 194 -11.37 41.09 -19.65
N LEU A 195 -11.29 39.79 -19.33
CA LEU A 195 -12.06 38.73 -19.96
C LEU A 195 -13.47 38.59 -19.38
N TYR A 196 -13.67 39.07 -18.14
CA TYR A 196 -14.99 39.14 -17.51
C TYR A 196 -16.01 39.92 -18.37
N LYS A 197 -15.57 40.98 -19.06
CA LYS A 197 -16.46 41.80 -19.89
C LYS A 197 -16.91 41.11 -21.17
N GLU A 198 -16.08 40.26 -21.77
CA GLU A 198 -16.43 39.53 -22.99
C GLU A 198 -17.40 38.36 -22.74
N VAL A 199 -17.31 37.72 -21.57
CA VAL A 199 -18.17 36.58 -21.21
C VAL A 199 -19.53 37.01 -20.65
N CYS A 200 -19.66 38.24 -20.10
CA CYS A 200 -20.90 38.75 -19.50
C CYS A 200 -21.71 39.71 -20.36
N LEU A 201 -21.19 40.20 -21.48
CA LEU A 201 -21.99 41.00 -22.42
C LEU A 201 -22.64 40.06 -23.43
N PRO A 202 -23.99 39.94 -23.48
CA PRO A 202 -24.62 39.46 -24.68
C PRO A 202 -24.15 40.40 -25.79
N ARG A 203 -23.67 39.84 -26.90
CA ARG A 203 -23.48 40.58 -28.14
C ARG A 203 -24.80 41.27 -28.50
N LEU A 204 -24.99 42.49 -28.00
CA LEU A 204 -25.84 43.50 -28.61
C LEU A 204 -25.07 43.93 -29.86
N VAL A 205 -25.27 43.18 -30.94
CA VAL A 205 -24.92 43.65 -32.27
C VAL A 205 -26.22 44.12 -32.90
N LEU A 206 -26.21 45.41 -33.19
CA LEU A 206 -27.18 46.20 -33.95
C LEU A 206 -27.44 45.61 -35.34
#